data_AF-A0A537W3V0-F1
#
_entry.id   AF-A0A537W3V0-F1
#
_cell.length_a   1.000
_cell.length_b   1.000
_cell.length_c   1.000
_cell.angle_alpha   90.00
_cell.angle_beta   90.00
_cell.angle_gamma   90.00
#
_symmetry.space_group_name_H-M   'P 1'
#
loop_
_entity.id
_entity.type
_entity.pdbx_description
1 polymer ?
#
loop_
_entity_poly.entity_id
_entity_poly.type
_entity_poly.pdbx_seq_one_letter_code
_entity_poly.pdbx_strand_id
1 'polypeptide(L)'
;MRRLAPIIAALALGSPLMAGVASAAPAPAHLSGVQQRYLQLAQSGVARAQQRWHDRRRGWYDARLGDRDRYPLATIWDIVPLFESLDAIAIAQPTPANRRAVARFAAGAERYLNRGLRPLPGFSPYPGDRSPGTQTWFDDNGWWGLAFVNAYLATGTRRYLADAERALRYIAAAGWDPRAGGIWWNTRHPYKAGEGAGSWPGRTRAASARATGCTPAAASTPRRSTTSRARSSTRRRCSAPRPRRRPTAPAPSS
;
A
#
# COMPACT_ATOMS: atom_id res chain seq x y z
N MET A 1 -6.27 -83.31 -22.23
CA MET A 1 -5.98 -82.44 -23.41
C MET A 1 -6.64 -81.09 -23.14
N ARG A 2 -5.90 -80.11 -22.58
CA ARG A 2 -5.39 -78.91 -23.29
C ARG A 2 -6.41 -78.16 -24.16
N ARG A 3 -6.77 -76.93 -23.74
CA ARG A 3 -6.90 -75.65 -24.49
C ARG A 3 -7.52 -74.61 -23.53
N LEU A 4 -6.73 -73.71 -22.92
CA LEU A 4 -6.21 -72.40 -23.39
C LEU A 4 -7.21 -71.23 -23.14
N ALA A 5 -6.66 -70.15 -22.57
CA ALA A 5 -7.28 -69.00 -21.87
C ALA A 5 -7.87 -67.90 -22.81
N PRO A 6 -8.40 -66.76 -22.29
CA PRO A 6 -7.52 -65.70 -21.79
C PRO A 6 -7.94 -64.99 -20.48
N ILE A 7 -6.89 -64.48 -19.85
CA ILE A 7 -6.81 -63.60 -18.68
C ILE A 7 -7.03 -62.16 -19.16
N ILE A 8 -7.83 -61.37 -18.42
CA ILE A 8 -7.80 -59.90 -18.50
C ILE A 8 -7.11 -59.41 -17.23
N ALA A 9 -5.84 -59.01 -17.36
CA ALA A 9 -5.06 -58.36 -16.32
C ALA A 9 -5.30 -56.85 -16.40
N ALA A 10 -5.97 -56.28 -15.39
CA ALA A 10 -6.02 -54.84 -15.20
C ALA A 10 -4.80 -54.40 -14.37
N LEU A 11 -3.80 -53.85 -15.04
CA LEU A 11 -2.67 -53.15 -14.42
C LEU A 11 -3.16 -51.82 -13.82
N ALA A 12 -3.40 -51.81 -12.51
CA ALA A 12 -3.52 -50.57 -11.75
C ALA A 12 -2.12 -50.02 -11.46
N LEU A 13 -1.72 -48.99 -12.21
CA LEU A 13 -0.50 -48.21 -11.97
C LEU A 13 -0.64 -47.45 -10.64
N GLY A 14 0.01 -47.96 -9.59
CA GLY A 14 0.18 -47.26 -8.32
C GLY A 14 0.99 -45.98 -8.52
N SER A 15 0.36 -44.82 -8.35
CA SER A 15 1.07 -43.54 -8.26
C SER A 15 1.71 -43.40 -6.88
N PRO A 16 3.01 -43.08 -6.77
CA PRO A 16 3.62 -42.86 -5.47
C PRO A 16 3.14 -41.51 -4.91
N LEU A 17 2.50 -41.56 -3.72
CA LEU A 17 2.26 -40.37 -2.91
C LEU A 17 3.61 -39.76 -2.52
N MET A 18 3.99 -38.68 -3.20
CA MET A 18 5.02 -37.78 -2.71
C MET A 18 4.47 -37.11 -1.45
N ALA A 19 4.90 -37.59 -0.28
CA ALA A 19 4.69 -36.92 1.00
C ALA A 19 5.39 -35.56 0.93
N GLY A 20 4.63 -34.53 0.56
CA GLY A 20 5.10 -33.15 0.60
C GLY A 20 5.48 -32.81 2.03
N VAL A 21 6.76 -32.51 2.25
CA VAL A 21 7.25 -31.94 3.51
C VAL A 21 6.55 -30.60 3.68
N ALA A 22 5.47 -30.58 4.45
CA ALA A 22 4.81 -29.35 4.84
C ALA A 22 5.82 -28.56 5.69
N SER A 23 6.46 -27.55 5.10
CA SER A 23 7.20 -26.55 5.87
C SER A 23 6.22 -25.92 6.83
N ALA A 24 6.31 -26.28 8.11
CA ALA A 24 5.58 -25.64 9.18
C ALA A 24 5.88 -24.14 9.11
N ALA A 25 4.84 -23.32 8.97
CA ALA A 25 4.99 -21.87 9.06
C ALA A 25 5.61 -21.56 10.42
N PRO A 26 6.63 -20.66 10.49
CA PRO A 26 7.23 -20.31 11.76
C PRO A 26 6.14 -19.82 12.71
N ALA A 27 6.15 -20.32 13.95
CA ALA A 27 5.26 -19.86 15.00
C ALA A 27 5.39 -18.33 15.13
N PRO A 28 4.28 -17.60 15.36
CA PRO A 28 4.35 -16.14 15.51
C PRO A 28 5.34 -15.81 16.63
N ALA A 29 6.34 -15.00 16.32
CA ALA A 29 7.35 -14.60 17.29
C ALA A 29 6.66 -13.92 18.48
N HIS A 30 6.89 -14.44 19.68
CA HIS A 30 6.35 -13.86 20.90
C HIS A 30 6.99 -12.49 21.14
N LEU A 31 6.15 -11.47 21.40
CA LEU A 31 6.61 -10.13 21.71
C LEU A 31 7.39 -10.13 23.03
N SER A 32 8.51 -9.41 23.09
CA SER A 32 9.25 -9.16 24.33
C SER A 32 8.40 -8.35 25.33
N GLY A 33 8.76 -8.38 26.61
CA GLY A 33 8.03 -7.60 27.63
C GLY A 33 7.98 -6.10 27.33
N VAL A 34 9.04 -5.54 26.74
CA VAL A 34 9.08 -4.12 26.30
C VAL A 34 8.12 -3.90 25.12
N GLN A 35 8.12 -4.80 24.13
CA GLN A 35 7.19 -4.72 22.99
C GLN A 35 5.73 -4.83 23.43
N GLN A 36 5.43 -5.71 24.39
CA GLN A 36 4.09 -5.83 24.98
C GLN A 36 3.66 -4.54 25.69
N ARG A 37 4.58 -3.88 26.41
CA ARG A 37 4.30 -2.59 27.06
C ARG A 37 3.99 -1.49 26.03
N TYR A 38 4.77 -1.41 24.95
CA TYR A 38 4.48 -0.45 23.86
C TYR A 38 3.16 -0.75 23.15
N LEU A 39 2.83 -2.02 22.94
CA LEU A 39 1.53 -2.42 22.41
C LEU A 39 0.38 -1.96 23.31
N GLN A 40 0.49 -2.15 24.63
CA GLN A 40 -0.52 -1.71 25.60
C GLN A 40 -0.68 -0.18 25.61
N LEU A 41 0.43 0.56 25.52
CA LEU A 41 0.39 2.03 25.42
C LEU A 41 -0.29 2.49 24.13
N ALA A 42 0.02 1.86 23.00
CA ALA A 42 -0.62 2.15 21.72
C ALA A 42 -2.13 1.86 21.77
N GLN A 43 -2.54 0.70 22.29
CA GLN A 43 -3.94 0.32 22.46
C GLN A 43 -4.70 1.33 23.34
N SER A 44 -4.09 1.74 24.45
CA SER A 44 -4.67 2.72 25.37
C SER A 44 -4.77 4.11 24.73
N GLY A 45 -3.76 4.53 23.97
CA GLY A 45 -3.76 5.79 23.23
C GLY A 45 -4.86 5.84 22.18
N VAL A 46 -4.98 4.80 21.36
CA VAL A 46 -6.04 4.65 20.36
C VAL A 46 -7.42 4.68 21.00
N ALA A 47 -7.64 3.93 22.09
CA ALA A 47 -8.92 3.92 22.78
C ALA A 47 -9.32 5.31 23.28
N ARG A 48 -8.39 6.08 23.86
CA ARG A 48 -8.64 7.47 24.29
C ARG A 48 -8.91 8.40 23.12
N ALA A 49 -8.14 8.30 22.03
CA ALA A 49 -8.36 9.10 20.83
C ALA A 49 -9.76 8.83 20.26
N GLN A 50 -10.16 7.56 20.17
CA GLN A 50 -11.48 7.15 19.73
C GLN A 50 -12.61 7.63 20.65
N GLN A 51 -12.39 7.61 21.95
CA GLN A 51 -13.39 8.10 22.90
C GLN A 51 -13.61 9.61 22.80
N ARG A 52 -12.55 10.38 22.57
CA ARG A 52 -12.59 11.85 22.73
C ARG A 52 -12.84 12.59 21.41
N TRP A 53 -12.30 12.12 20.29
CA TRP A 53 -12.42 12.82 19.00
C TRP A 53 -13.51 12.23 18.09
N HIS A 54 -14.09 11.07 18.40
CA HIS A 54 -15.11 10.50 17.52
C HIS A 54 -16.44 11.26 17.60
N ASP A 55 -16.78 11.97 16.52
CA ASP A 55 -18.09 12.55 16.30
C ASP A 55 -19.08 11.48 15.80
N ARG A 56 -19.93 11.02 16.71
CA ARG A 56 -21.00 10.06 16.39
C ARG A 56 -22.05 10.62 15.44
N ARG A 57 -22.28 11.93 15.43
CA ARG A 57 -23.29 12.58 14.58
C ARG A 57 -22.83 12.58 13.12
N ARG A 58 -21.53 12.78 12.90
CA ARG A 58 -20.93 12.82 11.55
C ARG A 58 -20.29 11.51 11.12
N GLY A 59 -20.22 10.51 12.00
CA GLY A 59 -19.65 9.19 11.69
C GLY A 59 -18.16 9.24 11.36
N TRP A 60 -17.42 10.15 12.01
CA TRP A 60 -15.98 10.30 11.84
C TRP A 60 -15.33 10.97 13.06
N TYR A 61 -14.11 11.47 12.90
CA TYR A 61 -13.36 12.13 13.96
C TYR A 61 -13.31 13.63 13.70
N ASP A 62 -13.45 14.41 14.76
CA ASP A 62 -13.18 15.85 14.73
C ASP A 62 -11.67 16.12 14.68
N ALA A 63 -11.26 17.25 14.10
CA ALA A 63 -9.87 17.69 14.10
C ALA A 63 -9.43 18.11 15.51
N ARG A 64 -10.34 18.77 16.24
CA ARG A 64 -10.09 19.37 17.56
C ARG A 64 -11.23 19.04 18.53
N LEU A 65 -10.91 18.99 19.82
CA LEU A 65 -11.92 18.77 20.85
C LEU A 65 -12.80 20.01 21.04
N GLY A 66 -14.12 19.82 21.04
CA GLY A 66 -15.08 20.91 21.21
C GLY A 66 -15.18 21.84 20.00
N ASP A 67 -14.79 21.35 18.81
CA ASP A 67 -14.82 22.13 17.57
C ASP A 67 -16.26 22.54 17.20
N ARG A 68 -16.44 23.83 16.89
CA ARG A 68 -17.70 24.42 16.42
C ARG A 68 -17.58 25.05 15.03
N ASP A 69 -16.46 24.82 14.35
CA ASP A 69 -16.21 25.34 13.02
C ASP A 69 -17.14 24.68 12.00
N ARG A 70 -17.25 25.34 10.85
CA ARG A 70 -18.05 24.86 9.71
C ARG A 70 -17.56 23.49 9.20
N TYR A 71 -16.26 23.21 9.33
CA TYR A 71 -15.61 21.98 8.89
C TYR A 71 -14.86 21.33 10.06
N PRO A 72 -15.59 20.69 10.99
CA PRO A 72 -15.00 20.21 12.24
C PRO A 72 -14.27 18.87 12.09
N LEU A 73 -14.49 18.14 10.99
CA LEU A 73 -13.89 16.81 10.81
C LEU A 73 -12.38 16.91 10.56
N ALA A 74 -11.66 15.92 11.05
CA ALA A 74 -10.22 15.80 10.89
C ALA A 74 -9.82 15.77 9.42
N THR A 75 -8.76 16.51 9.06
CA THR A 75 -8.11 16.34 7.77
C THR A 75 -7.30 15.04 7.73
N ILE A 76 -6.73 14.69 6.57
CA ILE A 76 -5.76 13.58 6.48
C ILE A 76 -4.63 13.77 7.49
N TRP A 77 -4.01 14.95 7.48
CA TRP A 77 -2.90 15.29 8.38
C TRP A 77 -3.27 15.05 9.86
N ASP A 78 -4.46 15.48 10.27
CA ASP A 78 -4.90 15.36 11.66
C ASP A 78 -5.12 13.90 12.09
N ILE A 79 -5.59 13.04 11.18
CA ILE A 79 -6.10 11.70 11.54
C ILE A 79 -5.21 10.53 11.11
N VAL A 80 -4.24 10.74 10.21
CA VAL A 80 -3.35 9.67 9.76
C VAL A 80 -2.58 8.98 10.89
N PRO A 81 -2.15 9.65 12.00
CA PRO A 81 -1.48 8.96 13.09
C PRO A 81 -2.38 7.93 13.78
N LEU A 82 -3.70 8.16 13.84
CA LEU A 82 -4.64 7.20 14.39
C LEU A 82 -4.80 5.98 13.47
N PHE A 83 -4.80 6.20 12.15
CA PHE A 83 -4.83 5.10 11.18
C PHE A 83 -3.60 4.20 11.32
N GLU A 84 -2.40 4.80 11.27
CA GLU A 84 -1.14 4.06 11.37
C GLU A 84 -1.00 3.34 12.71
N SER A 85 -1.51 3.93 13.81
CA SER A 85 -1.53 3.28 15.12
C SER A 85 -2.42 2.03 15.13
N LEU A 86 -3.60 2.07 14.50
CA LEU A 86 -4.48 0.91 14.37
C LEU A 86 -3.81 -0.19 13.54
N ASP A 87 -3.16 0.17 12.44
CA ASP A 87 -2.44 -0.78 11.61
C ASP A 87 -1.28 -1.42 12.36
N ALA A 88 -0.47 -0.62 13.07
CA ALA A 88 0.66 -1.12 13.86
C ALA A 88 0.23 -2.07 14.98
N ILE A 89 -0.88 -1.76 15.68
CA ILE A 89 -1.48 -2.66 16.68
C ILE A 89 -1.89 -3.99 16.05
N ALA A 90 -2.52 -3.95 14.88
CA ALA A 90 -2.98 -5.15 14.18
C ALA A 90 -1.83 -5.96 13.58
N ILE A 91 -0.73 -5.32 13.18
CA ILE A 91 0.51 -6.00 12.75
C ILE A 91 1.18 -6.68 13.95
N ALA A 92 1.31 -5.98 15.08
CA ALA A 92 1.94 -6.51 16.29
C ALA A 92 1.11 -7.62 16.97
N GLN A 93 -0.22 -7.51 16.90
CA GLN A 93 -1.15 -8.46 17.50
C GLN A 93 -2.33 -8.71 16.53
N PRO A 94 -2.22 -9.70 15.62
CA PRO A 94 -3.16 -9.89 14.51
C PRO A 94 -4.46 -10.60 14.90
N THR A 95 -5.11 -10.15 15.97
CA THR A 95 -6.42 -10.68 16.37
C THR A 95 -7.51 -10.27 15.37
N PRO A 96 -8.60 -11.04 15.25
CA PRO A 96 -9.76 -10.66 14.44
C PRO A 96 -10.33 -9.28 14.82
N ALA A 97 -10.27 -8.91 16.11
CA ALA A 97 -10.73 -7.61 16.58
C ALA A 97 -9.87 -6.45 16.05
N ASN A 98 -8.54 -6.58 16.13
CA ASN A 98 -7.61 -5.55 15.65
C ASN A 98 -7.71 -5.40 14.13
N ARG A 99 -7.81 -6.50 13.38
CA ARG A 99 -8.02 -6.46 11.92
C ARG A 99 -9.35 -5.79 11.53
N ARG A 100 -10.42 -6.04 12.28
CA ARG A 100 -11.71 -5.35 12.08
C ARG A 100 -11.62 -3.86 12.40
N ALA A 101 -10.83 -3.46 13.39
CA ALA A 101 -10.61 -2.06 13.70
C ALA A 101 -9.94 -1.32 12.53
N VAL A 102 -8.88 -1.92 11.96
CA VAL A 102 -8.25 -1.42 10.72
C VAL A 102 -9.25 -1.33 9.58
N ALA A 103 -10.01 -2.40 9.32
CA ALA A 103 -10.96 -2.41 8.21
C ALA A 103 -12.06 -1.35 8.32
N ARG A 104 -12.55 -1.08 9.55
CA ARG A 104 -13.52 -0.01 9.81
C ARG A 104 -12.92 1.37 9.59
N PHE A 105 -11.68 1.59 10.05
CA PHE A 105 -11.01 2.86 9.84
C PHE A 105 -10.73 3.10 8.36
N ALA A 106 -10.18 2.10 7.66
CA ALA A 106 -9.90 2.16 6.23
C ALA A 106 -11.15 2.50 5.40
N ALA A 107 -12.31 1.95 5.73
CA ALA A 107 -13.57 2.29 5.05
C ALA A 107 -13.95 3.78 5.16
N GLY A 108 -13.65 4.42 6.29
CA GLY A 108 -13.83 5.86 6.43
C GLY A 108 -12.69 6.67 5.78
N ALA A 109 -11.47 6.13 5.79
CA ALA A 109 -10.30 6.72 5.13
C ALA A 109 -10.48 6.79 3.60
N GLU A 110 -11.14 5.80 3.00
CA GLU A 110 -11.51 5.78 1.58
C GLU A 110 -12.42 6.97 1.18
N ARG A 111 -13.14 7.61 2.12
CA ARG A 111 -13.99 8.77 1.81
C ARG A 111 -13.22 10.03 1.43
N TYR A 112 -11.92 10.09 1.74
CA TYR A 112 -11.01 11.15 1.31
C TYR A 112 -10.61 11.02 -0.16
N LEU A 113 -10.87 9.86 -0.81
CA LEU A 113 -10.59 9.70 -2.22
C LEU A 113 -11.43 10.68 -3.05
N ASN A 114 -10.75 11.61 -3.70
CA ASN A 114 -11.32 12.56 -4.62
C ASN A 114 -11.04 12.11 -6.07
N ARG A 115 -12.07 11.57 -6.73
CA ARG A 115 -12.02 11.15 -8.14
C ARG A 115 -12.05 12.33 -9.12
N GLY A 116 -12.36 13.52 -8.64
CA GLY A 116 -12.35 14.76 -9.43
C GLY A 116 -10.96 15.32 -9.65
N LEU A 117 -9.97 15.00 -8.80
CA LEU A 117 -8.59 15.49 -8.96
C LEU A 117 -7.99 15.11 -10.32
N ARG A 118 -7.06 15.94 -10.77
CA ARG A 118 -6.35 15.82 -12.04
C ARG A 118 -4.83 15.92 -11.80
N PRO A 119 -4.00 15.29 -12.65
CA PRO A 119 -4.36 14.47 -13.82
C PRO A 119 -4.88 13.07 -13.45
N LEU A 120 -4.76 12.67 -12.19
CA LEU A 120 -5.27 11.40 -11.65
C LEU A 120 -6.08 11.66 -10.37
N PRO A 121 -6.98 10.73 -9.98
CA PRO A 121 -7.55 10.72 -8.64
C PRO A 121 -6.47 10.66 -7.55
N GLY A 122 -6.72 11.34 -6.45
CA GLY A 122 -5.89 11.34 -5.24
C GLY A 122 -6.77 11.51 -4.00
N PHE A 123 -6.16 11.60 -2.83
CA PHE A 123 -6.87 11.84 -1.59
C PHE A 123 -6.85 13.33 -1.26
N SER A 124 -8.02 13.95 -1.13
CA SER A 124 -8.16 15.35 -0.73
C SER A 124 -8.08 15.49 0.79
N PRO A 125 -7.76 16.68 1.33
CA PRO A 125 -7.53 16.86 2.76
C PRO A 125 -8.76 16.59 3.61
N TYR A 126 -9.96 16.90 3.13
CA TYR A 126 -11.20 16.76 3.90
C TYR A 126 -12.07 15.61 3.37
N PRO A 127 -12.72 14.81 4.24
CA PRO A 127 -13.54 13.71 3.80
C PRO A 127 -14.75 14.22 3.02
N GLY A 128 -15.02 13.61 1.85
CA GLY A 128 -16.17 13.99 1.02
C GLY A 128 -15.84 15.00 -0.09
N ASP A 129 -14.65 15.59 -0.12
CA ASP A 129 -14.26 16.51 -1.20
C ASP A 129 -14.22 15.80 -2.57
N ARG A 130 -14.89 16.38 -3.56
CA ARG A 130 -14.95 15.86 -4.95
C ARG A 130 -14.54 16.86 -6.02
N SER A 131 -14.23 18.10 -5.64
CA SER A 131 -13.91 19.16 -6.60
C SER A 131 -12.56 18.90 -7.28
N PRO A 132 -12.45 19.05 -8.61
CA PRO A 132 -11.19 18.94 -9.33
C PRO A 132 -10.11 19.94 -8.90
N GLY A 133 -10.54 21.12 -8.42
CA GLY A 133 -9.65 22.21 -8.00
C GLY A 133 -9.29 22.21 -6.51
N THR A 134 -9.63 21.14 -5.78
CA THR A 134 -9.33 21.05 -4.34
C THR A 134 -7.83 21.13 -4.11
N GLN A 135 -7.38 22.12 -3.33
CA GLN A 135 -5.98 22.18 -2.94
C GLN A 135 -5.64 20.92 -2.15
N THR A 136 -4.62 20.21 -2.61
CA THR A 136 -4.27 18.88 -2.10
C THR A 136 -2.79 18.81 -1.80
N TRP A 137 -2.44 18.16 -0.71
CA TRP A 137 -1.09 18.05 -0.16
C TRP A 137 -0.48 16.69 -0.52
N PHE A 138 0.77 16.71 -1.01
CA PHE A 138 1.43 15.52 -1.53
C PHE A 138 2.04 14.67 -0.43
N ASP A 139 2.49 15.29 0.67
CA ASP A 139 2.84 14.67 1.93
C ASP A 139 1.64 13.98 2.58
N ASP A 140 0.46 14.62 2.62
CA ASP A 140 -0.78 13.98 3.08
C ASP A 140 -1.06 12.68 2.32
N ASN A 141 -1.00 12.71 0.97
CA ASN A 141 -1.15 11.51 0.15
C ASN A 141 -0.04 10.49 0.43
N GLY A 142 1.17 10.94 0.76
CA GLY A 142 2.30 10.08 1.10
C GLY A 142 2.03 9.28 2.37
N TRP A 143 1.67 9.97 3.45
CA TRP A 143 1.30 9.35 4.73
C TRP A 143 0.06 8.47 4.60
N TRP A 144 -0.97 8.94 3.87
CA TRP A 144 -2.18 8.15 3.63
C TRP A 144 -1.91 6.87 2.84
N GLY A 145 -1.04 6.94 1.84
CA GLY A 145 -0.59 5.78 1.07
C GLY A 145 0.18 4.78 1.93
N LEU A 146 1.06 5.25 2.83
CA LEU A 146 1.77 4.40 3.78
C LEU A 146 0.82 3.71 4.76
N ALA A 147 -0.17 4.43 5.30
CA ALA A 147 -1.19 3.84 6.14
C ALA A 147 -1.96 2.73 5.39
N PHE A 148 -2.37 2.94 4.14
CA PHE A 148 -3.00 1.87 3.35
C PHE A 148 -2.07 0.66 3.07
N VAL A 149 -0.76 0.86 2.91
CA VAL A 149 0.19 -0.26 2.86
C VAL A 149 0.20 -1.03 4.19
N ASN A 150 0.22 -0.33 5.33
CA ASN A 150 0.18 -0.97 6.65
C ASN A 150 -1.16 -1.68 6.89
N ALA A 151 -2.27 -1.12 6.43
CA ALA A 151 -3.58 -1.78 6.47
C ALA A 151 -3.59 -3.08 5.64
N TYR A 152 -2.91 -3.11 4.48
CA TYR A 152 -2.70 -4.35 3.73
C TYR A 152 -1.88 -5.35 4.54
N LEU A 153 -0.76 -4.93 5.15
CA LEU A 153 0.06 -5.82 5.98
C LEU A 153 -0.71 -6.38 7.19
N ALA A 154 -1.54 -5.55 7.82
CA ALA A 154 -2.35 -5.91 8.97
C ALA A 154 -3.44 -6.95 8.64
N THR A 155 -4.07 -6.83 7.47
CA THR A 155 -5.32 -7.54 7.15
C THR A 155 -5.21 -8.55 6.00
N GLY A 156 -4.20 -8.42 5.13
CA GLY A 156 -4.09 -9.14 3.86
C GLY A 156 -5.04 -8.65 2.76
N THR A 157 -5.80 -7.57 2.98
CA THR A 157 -6.85 -7.13 2.04
C THR A 157 -6.26 -6.36 0.87
N ARG A 158 -6.26 -6.96 -0.33
CA ARG A 158 -5.64 -6.38 -1.54
C ARG A 158 -6.17 -5.00 -1.95
N ARG A 159 -7.42 -4.65 -1.59
CA ARG A 159 -7.99 -3.33 -1.92
C ARG A 159 -7.14 -2.17 -1.39
N TYR A 160 -6.54 -2.34 -0.19
CA TYR A 160 -5.72 -1.30 0.42
C TYR A 160 -4.42 -1.06 -0.36
N LEU A 161 -3.88 -2.07 -1.06
CA LEU A 161 -2.76 -1.82 -1.98
C LEU A 161 -3.18 -0.96 -3.17
N ALA A 162 -4.41 -1.12 -3.67
CA ALA A 162 -4.91 -0.27 -4.75
C ALA A 162 -5.09 1.18 -4.28
N ASP A 163 -5.51 1.40 -3.04
CA ASP A 163 -5.62 2.75 -2.45
C ASP A 163 -4.25 3.38 -2.22
N ALA A 164 -3.29 2.62 -1.70
CA ALA A 164 -1.90 3.04 -1.61
C ALA A 164 -1.32 3.41 -2.99
N GLU A 165 -1.60 2.60 -4.02
CA GLU A 165 -1.16 2.88 -5.39
C GLU A 165 -1.76 4.19 -5.91
N ARG A 166 -3.04 4.46 -5.66
CA ARG A 166 -3.70 5.72 -6.05
C ARG A 166 -2.97 6.92 -5.45
N ALA A 167 -2.69 6.89 -4.15
CA ALA A 167 -2.01 7.97 -3.46
C ALA A 167 -0.61 8.22 -4.04
N LEU A 168 0.18 7.16 -4.20
CA LEU A 168 1.55 7.27 -4.74
C LEU A 168 1.55 7.72 -6.21
N ARG A 169 0.63 7.22 -7.04
CA ARG A 169 0.51 7.64 -8.45
C ARG A 169 0.08 9.09 -8.58
N TYR A 170 -0.79 9.56 -7.68
CA TYR A 170 -1.16 10.97 -7.65
C TYR A 170 0.05 11.86 -7.38
N ILE A 171 0.86 11.53 -6.36
CA ILE A 171 2.11 12.24 -6.05
C ILE A 171 3.05 12.23 -7.26
N ALA A 172 3.24 11.07 -7.90
CA ALA A 172 4.14 10.95 -9.05
C ALA A 172 3.68 11.80 -10.24
N ALA A 173 2.37 11.88 -10.48
CA ALA A 173 1.80 12.54 -11.65
C ALA A 173 1.58 14.04 -11.47
N ALA A 174 1.22 14.49 -10.26
CA ALA A 174 0.89 15.87 -9.96
C ALA A 174 1.94 16.60 -9.12
N GLY A 175 2.70 15.88 -8.27
CA GLY A 175 3.59 16.49 -7.28
C GLY A 175 5.05 16.53 -7.65
N TRP A 176 5.52 15.64 -8.54
CA TRP A 176 6.92 15.65 -8.98
C TRP A 176 7.22 16.84 -9.88
N ASP A 177 8.31 17.55 -9.61
CA ASP A 177 8.81 18.59 -10.52
C ASP A 177 9.77 18.00 -11.56
N PRO A 178 9.38 17.98 -12.85
CA PRO A 178 10.23 17.42 -13.90
C PRO A 178 11.44 18.30 -14.25
N ARG A 179 11.50 19.57 -13.79
CA ARG A 179 12.60 20.50 -14.11
C ARG A 179 13.70 20.46 -13.06
N ALA A 180 13.34 20.66 -11.80
CA ALA A 180 14.31 20.73 -10.69
C ALA A 180 14.37 19.45 -9.84
N GLY A 181 13.48 18.49 -10.09
CA GLY A 181 13.30 17.36 -9.20
C GLY A 181 12.64 17.73 -7.87
N GLY A 182 12.41 16.71 -7.05
CA GLY A 182 11.72 16.86 -5.77
C GLY A 182 10.20 16.91 -5.93
N ILE A 183 9.52 16.81 -4.79
CA ILE A 183 8.06 16.82 -4.71
C ILE A 183 7.63 18.18 -4.17
N TRP A 184 6.69 18.84 -4.85
CA TRP A 184 6.04 20.04 -4.33
C TRP A 184 5.30 19.73 -3.02
N TRP A 185 5.07 20.75 -2.19
CA TRP A 185 4.30 20.56 -0.97
C TRP A 185 2.82 20.28 -1.23
N ASN A 186 2.19 21.10 -2.07
CA ASN A 186 0.80 20.94 -2.47
C ASN A 186 0.60 21.38 -3.92
N THR A 187 -0.62 21.22 -4.43
CA THR A 187 -0.99 21.52 -5.84
C THR A 187 -0.79 22.98 -6.27
N ARG A 188 -0.50 23.92 -5.35
CA ARG A 188 -0.13 25.30 -5.69
C ARG A 188 1.37 25.49 -5.93
N HIS A 189 2.17 24.47 -5.66
CA HIS A 189 3.62 24.47 -5.87
C HIS A 189 4.39 25.64 -5.21
N PRO A 190 4.13 26.00 -3.94
CA PRO A 190 4.82 27.14 -3.31
C PRO A 190 6.29 26.84 -2.98
N TYR A 191 6.60 25.60 -2.58
CA TYR A 191 7.94 25.11 -2.25
C TYR A 191 7.98 23.58 -2.26
N LYS A 192 9.18 22.98 -2.19
CA LYS A 192 9.38 21.52 -2.16
C LYS A 192 9.20 20.95 -0.76
N ALA A 193 8.51 19.84 -0.63
CA ALA A 193 8.39 19.12 0.64
C ALA A 193 9.65 18.27 0.92
N GLY A 194 10.22 18.42 2.11
CA GLY A 194 11.23 17.49 2.64
C GLY A 194 10.62 16.12 2.99
N GLU A 195 9.41 16.10 3.56
CA GLU A 195 8.71 14.87 3.95
C GLU A 195 8.23 14.04 2.75
N GLY A 196 7.82 14.70 1.66
CA GLY A 196 7.48 14.03 0.40
C GLY A 196 8.66 13.25 -0.21
N ALA A 197 9.90 13.70 0.00
CA ALA A 197 11.10 13.00 -0.46
C ALA A 197 11.48 11.81 0.46
N GLY A 198 11.21 11.89 1.76
CA GLY A 198 11.57 10.86 2.76
C GLY A 198 10.73 9.58 2.73
N SER A 199 9.55 9.62 2.10
CA SER A 199 8.66 8.47 1.89
C SER A 199 8.95 7.71 0.59
N TRP A 200 9.64 8.32 -0.38
CA TRP A 200 9.53 7.93 -1.78
C TRP A 200 10.49 6.82 -2.29
N PRO A 201 11.80 6.74 -1.97
CA PRO A 201 12.63 5.74 -2.65
C PRO A 201 12.77 4.39 -1.92
N GLY A 202 12.96 4.39 -0.60
CA GLY A 202 13.46 3.20 0.13
C GLY A 202 12.37 2.36 0.81
N ARG A 203 11.43 3.00 1.51
CA ARG A 203 10.41 2.30 2.30
C ARG A 203 9.29 1.69 1.46
N THR A 204 8.79 2.42 0.46
CA THR A 204 7.73 1.96 -0.46
C THR A 204 8.19 0.85 -1.40
N ARG A 205 9.42 0.93 -1.96
CA ARG A 205 10.00 -0.17 -2.76
C ARG A 205 10.19 -1.44 -1.94
N ALA A 206 10.70 -1.33 -0.71
CA ALA A 206 10.88 -2.48 0.17
C ALA A 206 9.53 -3.07 0.63
N ALA A 207 8.53 -2.24 0.87
CA ALA A 207 7.19 -2.68 1.25
C ALA A 207 6.44 -3.34 0.08
N SER A 208 6.49 -2.73 -1.12
CA SER A 208 5.91 -3.30 -2.34
C SER A 208 6.57 -4.63 -2.72
N ALA A 209 7.90 -4.72 -2.62
CA ALA A 209 8.64 -5.95 -2.89
C ALA A 209 8.32 -7.08 -1.91
N ARG A 210 8.17 -6.76 -0.61
CA ARG A 210 7.73 -7.72 0.41
C ARG A 210 6.27 -8.13 0.23
N ALA A 211 5.40 -7.21 -0.18
CA ALA A 211 3.97 -7.45 -0.38
C ALA A 211 3.65 -8.30 -1.61
N THR A 212 4.46 -8.20 -2.67
CA THR A 212 4.22 -8.85 -3.97
C THR A 212 5.13 -10.04 -4.25
N GLY A 213 6.18 -10.25 -3.43
CA GLY A 213 7.22 -11.25 -3.69
C GLY A 213 8.13 -10.91 -4.88
N CYS A 214 8.01 -9.71 -5.44
CA CYS A 214 8.77 -9.26 -6.60
C CYS A 214 9.93 -8.36 -6.19
N THR A 215 11.17 -8.71 -6.56
CA THR A 215 12.31 -7.80 -6.43
C THR A 215 12.26 -6.76 -7.55
N PRO A 216 12.30 -5.45 -7.25
CA PRO A 216 12.43 -4.43 -8.30
C PRO A 216 13.77 -4.63 -9.02
N ALA A 217 13.76 -4.58 -10.36
CA ALA A 217 15.01 -4.56 -11.10
C ALA A 217 15.80 -3.30 -10.72
N ALA A 218 17.01 -3.47 -10.19
CA ALA A 218 17.96 -2.36 -10.05
C ALA A 218 18.15 -1.74 -11.44
N ALA A 219 18.17 -0.40 -11.51
CA ALA A 219 18.60 0.29 -12.72
C ALA A 219 20.06 -0.10 -12.97
N SER A 220 20.27 -1.07 -13.85
CA SER A 220 21.60 -1.54 -14.22
C SER A 220 22.22 -0.50 -15.14
N THR A 221 23.18 0.26 -14.62
CA THR A 221 24.18 0.98 -15.41
C THR A 221 24.83 -0.03 -16.37
N PRO A 222 24.96 0.27 -17.68
CA PRO A 222 25.53 -0.68 -18.62
C PRO A 222 27.03 -0.84 -18.33
N ARG A 223 27.40 -1.94 -17.68
CA ARG A 223 28.80 -2.34 -17.50
C ARG A 223 29.20 -3.16 -18.71
N ARG A 224 30.32 -2.77 -19.35
CA ARG A 224 30.92 -3.47 -20.49
C ARG A 224 31.12 -4.95 -20.17
N SER A 225 30.83 -5.76 -21.18
CA SER A 225 30.87 -7.22 -21.23
C SER A 225 32.21 -7.82 -20.82
N THR A 226 32.18 -8.70 -19.82
CA THR A 226 33.09 -9.85 -19.74
C THR A 226 32.31 -11.09 -19.33
N THR A 227 32.61 -12.18 -20.02
CA THR A 227 31.95 -13.49 -20.02
C THR A 227 32.08 -14.20 -18.67
N SER A 228 30.94 -14.59 -18.08
CA SER A 228 30.91 -15.62 -17.04
C SER A 228 29.50 -16.23 -16.94
N ARG A 229 29.46 -17.56 -16.97
CA ARG A 229 28.29 -18.43 -17.05
C ARG A 229 27.66 -18.54 -15.65
N ALA A 230 26.51 -17.92 -15.42
CA ALA A 230 25.79 -18.01 -14.14
C ALA A 230 24.46 -18.77 -14.28
N ARG A 231 24.26 -19.74 -13.37
CA ARG A 231 23.10 -20.62 -13.22
C ARG A 231 21.78 -19.83 -13.17
N SER A 232 20.79 -20.32 -13.91
CA SER A 232 19.42 -19.81 -13.96
C SER A 232 18.67 -20.06 -12.64
N SER A 233 18.47 -19.01 -11.84
CA SER A 233 17.40 -19.00 -10.83
C SER A 233 16.17 -18.35 -11.44
N THR A 234 15.07 -19.09 -11.56
CA THR A 234 13.80 -18.64 -12.14
C THR A 234 13.05 -17.74 -11.14
N ARG A 235 13.47 -16.48 -10.99
CA ARG A 235 12.63 -15.44 -10.38
C ARG A 235 11.93 -14.63 -11.48
N ARG A 236 10.60 -14.60 -11.47
CA ARG A 236 9.80 -13.78 -12.40
C ARG A 236 10.20 -12.31 -12.26
N ARG A 237 10.75 -11.73 -13.33
CA ARG A 237 10.95 -10.27 -13.45
C ARG A 237 9.66 -9.65 -13.99
N CYS A 238 9.12 -8.65 -13.31
CA CYS A 238 8.06 -7.82 -13.86
C CYS A 238 8.68 -6.79 -14.79
N SER A 239 8.28 -6.79 -16.07
CA SER A 239 8.66 -5.77 -17.04
C SER A 239 7.83 -4.50 -16.78
N ALA A 240 8.49 -3.35 -16.69
CA ALA A 240 7.80 -2.07 -16.75
C ALA A 240 7.13 -1.91 -18.13
N PRO A 241 5.92 -1.32 -18.24
CA PRO A 241 5.35 -0.99 -19.53
C PRO A 241 6.27 0.00 -20.26
N ARG A 242 6.72 -0.37 -21.47
CA ARG A 242 7.47 0.54 -22.34
C ARG A 242 6.59 1.76 -22.65
N PRO A 243 7.13 2.99 -22.63
CA PRO A 243 6.40 4.15 -23.12
C PRO A 243 6.03 3.92 -24.59
N ARG A 244 4.74 3.99 -24.93
CA ARG A 244 4.31 4.03 -26.33
C ARG A 244 4.90 5.30 -26.95
N ARG A 245 5.65 5.15 -28.04
CA ARG A 245 6.09 6.29 -28.87
C ARG A 245 4.85 7.05 -29.33
N ARG A 246 4.79 8.36 -29.10
CA ARG A 246 3.79 9.23 -29.71
C ARG A 246 4.01 9.22 -31.24
N PRO A 247 2.97 9.10 -32.06
CA PRO A 247 3.08 9.41 -33.48
C PRO A 247 3.41 10.90 -33.63
N THR A 248 4.41 11.20 -34.46
CA THR A 248 4.80 12.54 -34.88
C THR A 248 3.68 13.17 -35.69
N ALA A 249 3.24 14.37 -35.32
CA ALA A 249 2.31 15.17 -36.12
C ALA A 249 3.03 15.67 -37.40
N PRO A 250 2.36 15.71 -38.57
CA PRO A 250 2.94 16.33 -39.75
C PRO A 250 2.95 17.86 -39.61
N ALA A 251 3.98 18.48 -40.19
CA ALA A 251 4.19 19.93 -40.20
C ALA A 251 3.07 20.67 -40.96
N PRO A 252 2.78 21.95 -40.61
CA PRO A 252 1.78 22.73 -41.32
C PRO A 252 2.28 23.10 -42.72
N SER A 253 1.42 22.90 -43.71
CA SER A 253 1.59 23.44 -45.06
C SER A 253 1.18 24.91 -45.07
N SER A 254 2.03 25.74 -45.68
CA SER A 254 1.81 27.16 -45.97
C SER A 254 0.58 27.42 -46.84
#